data_AF-A0A543DSH7-F1
#
_entry.id   AF-A0A543DSH7-F1
#
_cell.length_a   1.000
_cell.length_b   1.000
_cell.length_c   1.000
_cell.angle_alpha   90.00
_cell.angle_beta   90.00
_cell.angle_gamma   90.00
#
_symmetry.space_group_name_H-M   'P 1'
#
loop_
_entity.id
_entity.type
_entity.pdbx_description
1 polymer ?
#
loop_
_entity_poly.entity_id
_entity_poly.type
_entity_poly.pdbx_seq_one_letter_code
_entity_poly.pdbx_strand_id
1 'polypeptide(L)'
;MTAVSSEKLTNDMRSHAQELVNSVGLVPQAEDRPLEAGDLLFYISETSMPMAEFLRQHGLFVDANGLNFDLTQFIAIRRLANSVIDERQAGDVNGVWKQLDLSTDEDADYNGTYVLTALSALELLYAPPV
;
A
#
# COMPACT_ATOMS: atom_id res chain seq x y z
N MET A 1 6.97 -7.68 13.17
CA MET A 1 5.80 -6.78 13.21
C MET A 1 6.14 -5.50 13.96
N THR A 2 5.94 -4.38 13.27
CA THR A 2 6.21 -3.00 13.69
C THR A 2 4.89 -2.24 13.73
N ALA A 3 4.72 -1.36 14.71
CA ALA A 3 3.57 -0.47 14.82
C ALA A 3 4.06 0.98 14.85
N VAL A 4 3.43 1.85 14.05
CA VAL A 4 3.73 3.28 14.00
C VAL A 4 2.45 4.09 14.13
N SER A 5 2.45 5.07 15.05
CA SER A 5 1.33 5.99 15.21
C SER A 5 1.20 6.90 13.99
N SER A 6 0.00 7.42 13.74
CA SER A 6 -0.23 8.38 12.64
C SER A 6 0.62 9.63 12.76
N GLU A 7 0.91 10.08 13.98
CA GLU A 7 1.81 11.22 14.23
C GLU A 7 3.25 10.88 13.82
N LYS A 8 3.77 9.74 14.26
CA LYS A 8 5.12 9.29 13.88
C LYS A 8 5.22 9.11 12.37
N LEU A 9 4.26 8.42 11.77
CA LEU A 9 4.21 8.18 10.33
C LEU A 9 4.18 9.50 9.55
N THR A 10 3.39 10.48 9.99
CA THR A 10 3.35 11.82 9.39
C THR A 10 4.72 12.49 9.44
N ASN A 11 5.40 12.46 10.58
CA ASN A 11 6.72 13.07 10.72
C ASN A 11 7.78 12.36 9.86
N ASP A 12 7.75 11.03 9.82
CA ASP A 12 8.67 10.23 9.01
C ASP A 12 8.44 10.50 7.51
N MET A 13 7.18 10.56 7.06
CA MET A 13 6.80 10.88 5.68
C MET A 13 7.22 12.29 5.28
N ARG A 14 7.01 13.30 6.14
CA ARG A 14 7.44 14.67 5.85
C ARG A 14 8.95 14.79 5.72
N SER A 15 9.69 14.03 6.54
CA SER A 15 11.16 14.02 6.50
C SER A 15 11.72 13.39 5.21
N HIS A 16 10.96 12.50 4.56
CA HIS A 16 11.34 11.82 3.31
C HIS A 16 10.43 12.18 2.13
N ALA A 17 9.74 13.33 2.20
CA ALA A 17 8.65 13.65 1.27
C ALA A 17 9.10 13.65 -0.19
N GLN A 18 10.29 14.16 -0.46
CA GLN A 18 10.82 14.23 -1.83
C GLN A 18 11.08 12.84 -2.41
N GLU A 19 11.61 11.91 -1.61
CA GLU A 19 11.91 10.54 -2.03
C GLU A 19 10.62 9.73 -2.18
N LEU A 20 9.65 9.93 -1.29
CA LEU A 20 8.33 9.31 -1.38
C LEU A 20 7.60 9.71 -2.67
N VAL A 21 7.62 10.99 -3.04
CA VAL A 21 6.96 11.45 -4.28
C VAL A 21 7.75 11.04 -5.51
N ASN A 22 9.06 11.33 -5.57
CA ASN A 22 9.82 11.19 -6.81
C ASN A 22 10.30 9.76 -7.09
N SER A 23 10.62 9.00 -6.05
CA SER A 23 11.24 7.67 -6.20
C SER A 23 10.24 6.55 -5.97
N VAL A 24 9.36 6.70 -4.98
CA VAL A 24 8.32 5.71 -4.69
C VAL A 24 7.05 5.93 -5.53
N GLY A 25 6.80 7.17 -5.98
CA GLY A 25 5.61 7.50 -6.76
C GLY A 25 4.35 7.66 -5.89
N LEU A 26 4.51 8.02 -4.62
CA LEU A 26 3.39 8.34 -3.75
C LEU A 26 2.71 9.64 -4.23
N VAL A 27 1.39 9.58 -4.43
CA VAL A 27 0.58 10.73 -4.84
C VAL A 27 -0.13 11.28 -3.60
N PRO A 28 0.14 12.53 -3.18
CA PRO A 28 -0.59 13.16 -2.08
C PRO A 28 -2.09 13.27 -2.40
N GLN A 29 -2.95 13.18 -1.38
CA GLN A 29 -4.39 13.42 -1.57
C GLN A 29 -4.71 14.91 -1.83
N ALA A 30 -3.81 15.82 -1.47
CA ALA A 30 -3.92 17.24 -1.81
C ALA A 30 -2.53 17.85 -2.04
N GLU A 31 -2.41 18.65 -3.10
CA GLU A 31 -1.14 19.27 -3.52
C GLU A 31 -0.77 20.52 -2.70
N ASP A 32 -1.73 21.09 -1.97
CA ASP A 32 -1.59 22.34 -1.22
C ASP A 32 -1.20 22.13 0.26
N ARG A 33 -0.93 20.89 0.67
CA ARG A 33 -0.54 20.54 2.03
C ARG A 33 0.69 19.62 2.07
N PRO A 34 1.46 19.62 3.16
CA PRO A 34 2.53 18.63 3.34
C PRO A 34 1.97 17.21 3.36
N LEU A 35 2.81 16.23 3.00
CA LEU A 35 2.47 14.82 3.18
C LEU A 35 2.10 14.49 4.63
N GLU A 36 1.12 13.61 4.78
CA GLU A 36 0.61 13.12 6.05
C GLU A 36 0.37 11.62 6.00
N ALA A 37 0.27 11.00 7.18
CA ALA A 37 -0.04 9.58 7.30
C ALA A 37 -1.26 9.17 6.44
N GLY A 38 -2.30 10.00 6.42
CA GLY A 38 -3.50 9.77 5.62
C GLY A 38 -3.22 9.51 4.14
N ASP A 39 -2.20 10.15 3.55
CA ASP A 39 -1.85 9.94 2.15
C ASP A 39 -1.36 8.51 1.89
N LEU A 40 -0.56 7.93 2.80
CA LEU A 40 -0.15 6.52 2.70
C LEU A 40 -1.28 5.56 3.09
N LEU A 41 -2.03 5.89 4.16
CA LEU A 41 -3.09 5.01 4.66
C LEU A 41 -4.21 4.79 3.64
N PHE A 42 -4.46 5.78 2.76
CA PHE A 42 -5.40 5.66 1.65
C PHE A 42 -5.11 4.47 0.74
N TYR A 43 -3.83 4.22 0.42
CA TYR A 43 -3.40 3.06 -0.37
C TYR A 43 -3.66 1.72 0.34
N ILE A 44 -3.94 1.71 1.63
CA ILE A 44 -4.16 0.50 2.41
C ILE A 44 -5.65 0.33 2.75
N SER A 45 -6.37 1.44 2.99
CA SER A 45 -7.77 1.42 3.42
C SER A 45 -8.78 1.28 2.29
N GLU A 46 -8.49 1.82 1.11
CA GLU A 46 -9.41 1.80 -0.04
C GLU A 46 -9.25 0.52 -0.88
N THR A 47 -9.23 -0.63 -0.22
CA THR A 47 -9.13 -1.93 -0.90
C THR A 47 -10.36 -2.79 -0.64
N SER A 48 -10.57 -3.81 -1.48
CA SER A 48 -11.67 -4.76 -1.31
C SER A 48 -11.54 -5.52 0.02
N MET A 49 -12.66 -5.97 0.59
CA MET A 49 -12.63 -6.74 1.85
C MET A 49 -11.70 -7.97 1.80
N PRO A 50 -11.67 -8.78 0.71
CA PRO A 50 -10.74 -9.90 0.61
C PRO A 50 -9.26 -9.46 0.61
N MET A 51 -8.93 -8.35 -0.07
CA MET A 51 -7.56 -7.83 -0.06
C MET A 51 -7.20 -7.29 1.33
N ALA A 52 -8.08 -6.54 1.97
CA ALA A 52 -7.86 -6.04 3.33
C ALA A 52 -7.59 -7.18 4.33
N GLU A 53 -8.33 -8.29 4.22
CA GLU A 53 -8.12 -9.47 5.05
C GLU A 53 -6.78 -10.16 4.74
N PHE A 54 -6.41 -10.28 3.47
CA PHE A 54 -5.10 -10.80 3.08
C PHE A 54 -3.95 -9.97 3.64
N LEU A 55 -4.01 -8.64 3.49
CA LEU A 55 -3.02 -7.70 4.01
C LEU A 55 -2.89 -7.84 5.53
N ARG A 56 -4.01 -7.91 6.25
CA ARG A 56 -4.04 -8.12 7.71
C ARG A 56 -3.38 -9.44 8.13
N GLN A 57 -3.70 -10.54 7.45
CA GLN A 57 -3.06 -11.84 7.70
C GLN A 57 -1.54 -11.82 7.50
N HIS A 58 -1.08 -10.91 6.64
CA HIS A 58 0.33 -10.68 6.33
C HIS A 58 0.92 -9.48 7.10
N GLY A 59 0.24 -9.06 8.17
CA GLY A 59 0.74 -8.08 9.13
C GLY A 59 0.58 -6.62 8.71
N LEU A 60 -0.01 -6.31 7.54
CA LEU A 60 -0.25 -4.94 7.07
C LEU A 60 -1.71 -4.51 7.33
N PHE A 61 -1.94 -3.69 8.35
CA PHE A 61 -3.29 -3.19 8.68
C PHE A 61 -3.24 -1.93 9.54
N VAL A 62 -4.33 -1.16 9.53
CA VAL A 62 -4.54 0.00 10.39
C VAL A 62 -5.46 -0.37 11.55
N ASP A 63 -5.12 0.04 12.76
CA ASP A 63 -5.98 -0.06 13.94
C ASP A 63 -6.02 1.29 14.70
N ALA A 64 -6.62 1.29 15.89
CA ALA A 64 -6.76 2.49 16.72
C ALA A 64 -5.43 3.13 17.15
N ASN A 65 -4.32 2.39 17.11
CA ASN A 65 -2.99 2.84 17.49
C ASN A 65 -2.14 3.30 16.29
N GLY A 66 -2.58 3.02 15.06
CA GLY A 66 -1.91 3.44 13.83
C GLY A 66 -1.70 2.30 12.85
N LEU A 67 -0.61 2.39 12.08
CA LEU A 67 -0.26 1.42 11.05
C LEU A 67 0.61 0.31 11.62
N ASN A 68 0.17 -0.92 11.42
CA ASN A 68 0.90 -2.14 11.71
C ASN A 68 1.42 -2.73 10.39
N PHE A 69 2.67 -3.18 10.38
CA PHE A 69 3.29 -3.83 9.22
C PHE A 69 4.35 -4.86 9.63
N ASP A 70 4.59 -5.86 8.79
CA ASP A 70 5.69 -6.82 8.97
C ASP A 70 6.54 -6.89 7.70
N LEU A 71 7.72 -6.26 7.73
CA LEU A 71 8.60 -6.15 6.54
C LEU A 71 8.95 -7.52 5.96
N THR A 72 9.05 -8.57 6.78
CA THR A 72 9.36 -9.94 6.30
C THR A 72 8.22 -10.54 5.48
N GLN A 73 6.99 -10.04 5.61
CA GLN A 73 5.81 -10.50 4.86
C GLN A 73 5.62 -9.74 3.55
N PHE A 74 6.35 -8.64 3.33
CA PHE A 74 6.17 -7.80 2.14
C PHE A 74 6.43 -8.58 0.84
N ILE A 75 7.29 -9.60 0.86
CA ILE A 75 7.50 -10.46 -0.31
C ILE A 75 6.22 -11.20 -0.74
N ALA A 76 5.40 -11.65 0.21
CA ALA A 76 4.17 -12.35 -0.08
C ALA A 76 3.08 -11.38 -0.56
N ILE A 77 3.01 -10.19 0.05
CA ILE A 77 2.11 -9.12 -0.40
C ILE A 77 2.47 -8.66 -1.83
N ARG A 78 3.76 -8.46 -2.11
CA ARG A 78 4.27 -8.09 -3.43
C ARG A 78 3.95 -9.14 -4.49
N ARG A 79 4.06 -10.43 -4.16
CA ARG A 79 3.68 -11.52 -5.08
C ARG A 79 2.20 -11.46 -5.44
N LEU A 80 1.32 -11.28 -4.47
CA LEU A 80 -0.12 -11.14 -4.73
C LEU A 80 -0.41 -9.92 -5.62
N ALA A 81 0.16 -8.76 -5.28
CA ALA A 81 -0.02 -7.53 -6.04
C ALA A 81 0.45 -7.67 -7.50
N ASN A 82 1.61 -8.31 -7.72
CA ASN A 82 2.10 -8.60 -9.08
C ASN A 82 1.17 -9.55 -9.83
N SER A 83 0.65 -10.61 -9.20
CA SER A 83 -0.33 -11.50 -9.85
C SER A 83 -1.60 -10.77 -10.27
N VAL A 84 -2.10 -9.84 -9.45
CA VAL A 84 -3.24 -8.97 -9.81
C VAL A 84 -2.92 -8.11 -11.03
N ILE A 85 -1.73 -7.52 -11.08
CA ILE A 85 -1.27 -6.69 -12.21
C ILE A 85 -1.15 -7.54 -13.48
N ASP A 86 -0.50 -8.70 -13.40
CA ASP A 86 -0.27 -9.61 -14.52
C ASP A 86 -1.60 -10.11 -15.12
N GLU A 87 -2.55 -10.52 -14.27
CA GLU A 87 -3.90 -10.97 -14.69
C GLU A 87 -4.66 -9.84 -15.40
N ARG A 88 -4.61 -8.61 -14.86
CA ARG A 88 -5.26 -7.44 -15.49
C ARG A 88 -4.66 -7.13 -16.85
N GLN A 89 -3.33 -7.15 -16.95
CA GLN A 89 -2.61 -6.87 -18.20
C GLN A 89 -2.87 -7.95 -19.27
N ALA A 90 -3.05 -9.20 -18.86
CA ALA A 90 -3.44 -10.30 -19.75
C ALA A 90 -4.93 -10.28 -20.15
N GLY A 91 -5.75 -9.47 -19.48
CA GLY A 91 -7.21 -9.49 -19.63
C GLY A 91 -7.88 -10.74 -19.06
N ASP A 92 -7.17 -11.52 -18.23
CA ASP A 92 -7.69 -12.74 -17.60
C ASP A 92 -7.99 -12.52 -16.12
N VAL A 93 -9.15 -11.92 -15.86
CA VAL A 93 -9.60 -11.57 -14.50
C VAL A 93 -10.30 -12.72 -13.76
N ASN A 94 -10.12 -13.98 -14.20
CA ASN A 94 -10.81 -15.12 -13.60
C ASN A 94 -10.06 -15.76 -12.41
N GLY A 95 -8.81 -15.35 -12.17
CA GLY A 95 -7.94 -15.91 -11.13
C GLY A 95 -7.97 -15.13 -9.82
N VAL A 96 -6.80 -14.65 -9.40
CA VAL A 96 -6.59 -13.84 -8.18
C VAL A 96 -7.48 -12.60 -8.19
N TRP A 97 -7.66 -11.95 -9.34
CA TRP A 97 -8.51 -10.78 -9.48
C TRP A 97 -9.94 -11.04 -8.98
N LYS A 98 -10.55 -12.14 -9.40
CA LYS A 98 -11.89 -12.56 -8.99
C LYS A 98 -11.94 -13.00 -7.53
N GLN A 99 -10.90 -13.69 -7.04
CA GLN A 99 -10.82 -14.09 -5.63
C GLN A 99 -10.76 -12.89 -4.69
N LEU A 100 -10.12 -11.82 -5.13
CA LEU A 100 -10.02 -10.58 -4.39
C LEU A 100 -11.21 -9.64 -4.59
N ASP A 101 -12.21 -10.03 -5.38
CA ASP A 101 -13.41 -9.23 -5.66
C ASP A 101 -13.06 -7.81 -6.15
N LEU A 102 -12.07 -7.73 -7.04
CA LEU A 102 -11.62 -6.44 -7.58
C LEU A 102 -12.56 -5.97 -8.68
N SER A 103 -12.97 -4.70 -8.61
CA SER A 103 -13.82 -4.09 -9.62
C SER A 103 -13.09 -4.00 -10.96
N THR A 104 -13.77 -4.34 -12.05
CA THR A 104 -13.29 -4.13 -13.43
C THR A 104 -13.62 -2.74 -13.97
N ASP A 105 -14.22 -1.88 -13.15
CA ASP A 105 -14.61 -0.53 -13.56
C ASP A 105 -13.38 0.30 -13.92
N GLU A 106 -13.41 0.94 -15.09
CA GLU A 106 -12.25 1.66 -15.66
C GLU A 106 -11.84 2.86 -14.79
N ASP A 107 -12.79 3.41 -14.03
CA ASP A 107 -12.60 4.57 -13.15
C ASP A 107 -11.92 4.24 -11.82
N ALA A 108 -11.80 2.95 -11.47
CA ALA A 108 -11.25 2.51 -10.20
C ALA A 108 -9.99 1.66 -10.43
N ASP A 109 -8.84 2.32 -10.37
CA ASP A 109 -7.56 1.72 -10.74
C ASP A 109 -6.99 0.80 -9.63
N TYR A 110 -7.77 -0.19 -9.21
CA TYR A 110 -7.38 -1.22 -8.24
C TYR A 110 -6.41 -2.26 -8.83
N ASN A 111 -5.62 -1.90 -9.85
CA ASN A 111 -4.45 -2.70 -10.21
C ASN A 111 -3.52 -2.71 -8.99
N GLY A 112 -2.93 -3.85 -8.61
CA GLY A 112 -2.15 -4.00 -7.38
C GLY A 112 -0.99 -3.00 -7.15
N THR A 113 -0.75 -2.08 -8.09
CA THR A 113 0.21 -0.97 -8.01
C THR A 113 0.06 -0.14 -6.75
N TYR A 114 -1.18 0.15 -6.31
CA TYR A 114 -1.39 0.94 -5.09
C TYR A 114 -0.77 0.25 -3.85
N VAL A 115 -0.88 -1.08 -3.76
CA VAL A 115 -0.24 -1.87 -2.71
C VAL A 115 1.28 -1.80 -2.85
N LEU A 116 1.82 -1.89 -4.07
CA LEU A 116 3.26 -1.81 -4.32
C LEU A 116 3.85 -0.45 -3.92
N THR A 117 3.12 0.65 -4.16
CA THR A 117 3.49 2.00 -3.68
C THR A 117 3.54 2.03 -2.16
N ALA A 118 2.53 1.48 -1.48
CA ALA A 118 2.50 1.43 -0.02
C ALA A 118 3.66 0.61 0.57
N LEU A 119 3.97 -0.57 0.00
CA LEU A 119 5.10 -1.38 0.43
C LEU A 119 6.43 -0.64 0.24
N SER A 120 6.62 -0.02 -0.92
CA SER A 120 7.88 0.68 -1.24
C SER A 120 8.08 1.91 -0.36
N ALA A 121 7.00 2.62 -0.01
CA ALA A 121 7.04 3.71 0.97
C ALA A 121 7.47 3.23 2.35
N LEU A 122 6.92 2.10 2.82
CA LEU A 122 7.27 1.53 4.12
C LEU A 122 8.68 0.97 4.16
N GLU A 123 9.16 0.38 3.06
CA GLU A 123 10.56 -0.05 2.93
C GLU A 123 11.50 1.16 2.98
N LEU A 124 11.20 2.25 2.26
CA LEU A 124 12.00 3.48 2.31
C LEU A 124 12.11 4.04 3.74
N LEU A 125 10.99 4.08 4.47
CA LEU A 125 10.93 4.69 5.80
C LEU A 125 11.51 3.82 6.92
N TYR A 126 11.40 2.49 6.80
CA TYR A 126 11.60 1.59 7.95
C TYR A 126 12.45 0.36 7.67
N ALA A 127 12.84 0.07 6.43
CA ALA A 127 13.78 -1.00 6.18
C ALA A 127 15.17 -0.64 6.73
N PRO A 128 15.93 -1.62 7.25
CA PRO A 128 17.33 -1.39 7.59
C PRO A 128 18.10 -0.87 6.37
N PRO A 129 19.03 0.08 6.53
CA PRO A 129 19.93 0.47 5.47
C PRO A 129 20.72 -0.77 4.99
N VAL A 130 20.82 -0.92 3.66
CA VAL A 130 21.54 -2.00 2.99
C VAL A 130 23.04 -1.74 3.03
#